data_AF-A0A1V1P1D8-F1
#
_entry.id   AF-A0A1V1P1D8-F1
#
_cell.length_a   1.000
_cell.length_b   1.000
_cell.length_c   1.000
_cell.angle_alpha   90.00
_cell.angle_beta   90.00
_cell.angle_gamma   90.00
#
_symmetry.space_group_name_H-M   'P 1'
#
loop_
_entity.id
_entity.type
_entity.pdbx_description
1 polymer ?
#
loop_
_entity_poly.entity_id
_entity_poly.type
_entity_poly.pdbx_seq_one_letter_code
_entity_poly.pdbx_strand_id
1 'polypeptide(L)'
;MSNSIIKQEINDELMLYQTGREMVHVLNPTARLIYDLYQQGYNTDQITDSMEQTFDIQCTQDLKNDISECIAQLKENQVIL
;
A
#
# COMPACT_ATOMS: atom_id res chain seq x y z
N MET A 1 17.41 10.79 -13.60
CA MET A 1 17.63 10.46 -12.17
C MET A 1 16.79 9.24 -11.86
N SER A 2 17.34 8.23 -11.19
CA SER A 2 16.59 7.03 -10.81
C SER A 2 15.53 7.41 -9.77
N ASN A 3 14.25 7.11 -10.06
CA ASN A 3 13.17 7.20 -9.08
C ASN A 3 13.38 6.11 -8.03
N SER A 4 14.25 6.37 -7.06
CA SER A 4 14.48 5.47 -5.94
C SER A 4 13.52 5.82 -4.81
N ILE A 5 12.88 4.80 -4.25
CA ILE A 5 12.02 4.95 -3.08
C ILE A 5 12.82 4.54 -1.86
N ILE A 6 12.98 5.47 -0.92
CA ILE A 6 13.54 5.20 0.40
C ILE A 6 12.38 4.92 1.34
N LYS A 7 12.44 3.78 2.04
CA LYS A 7 11.45 3.36 3.03
C LYS A 7 11.95 3.71 4.43
N GLN A 8 11.12 4.32 5.24
CA GLN A 8 11.41 4.57 6.65
C GLN A 8 10.17 4.30 7.49
N GLU A 9 10.30 3.44 8.48
CA GLU A 9 9.23 3.16 9.44
C GLU A 9 9.24 4.21 10.56
N ILE A 10 8.06 4.74 10.87
CA ILE A 10 7.86 5.74 11.93
C ILE A 10 6.64 5.30 12.73
N ASN A 11 6.85 4.77 13.94
CA ASN A 11 5.81 4.11 14.74
C ASN A 11 5.13 2.99 13.91
N ASP A 12 3.81 3.09 13.72
CA ASP A 12 3.01 2.11 12.96
C ASP A 12 2.83 2.50 11.48
N GLU A 13 3.42 3.62 11.05
CA GLU A 13 3.31 4.16 9.69
C GLU A 13 4.56 3.88 8.85
N LEU A 14 4.39 3.85 7.53
CA LEU A 14 5.48 3.70 6.57
C LEU A 14 5.64 4.97 5.74
N MET A 15 6.77 5.64 5.88
CA MET A 15 7.15 6.77 5.06
C MET A 15 7.89 6.30 3.80
N LEU A 16 7.43 6.75 2.64
CA LEU A 16 8.03 6.51 1.34
C LEU A 16 8.55 7.84 0.79
N TYR A 17 9.88 7.98 0.68
CA TYR A 17 10.51 9.14 0.09
C TYR A 17 10.98 8.84 -1.34
N GLN A 18 10.45 9.59 -2.30
CA GLN A 18 10.77 9.46 -3.73
C GLN A 18 11.86 10.47 -4.11
N THR A 19 13.11 10.00 -4.20
CA THR A 19 14.29 10.86 -4.39
C THR A 19 14.29 11.63 -5.70
N GLY A 20 13.63 11.11 -6.75
CA GLY A 20 13.56 11.74 -8.06
C GLY A 20 12.54 12.88 -8.17
N ARG A 21 11.58 12.96 -7.23
CA ARG A 21 10.49 13.95 -7.23
C ARG A 21 10.45 14.82 -5.98
N GLU A 22 11.34 14.56 -5.01
CA GLU A 22 11.31 15.19 -3.69
C GLU A 22 9.92 15.09 -3.02
N MET A 23 9.24 13.96 -3.21
CA MET A 23 7.91 13.69 -2.65
C MET A 23 7.99 12.72 -1.48
N VAL A 24 7.17 12.97 -0.47
CA VAL A 24 6.99 12.11 0.70
C VAL A 24 5.55 11.63 0.73
N HIS A 25 5.38 10.31 0.82
CA HIS A 25 4.09 9.68 1.09
C HIS A 25 4.15 8.98 2.44
N VAL A 26 3.12 9.16 3.27
CA VAL A 26 3.00 8.46 4.54
C VAL A 26 1.83 7.49 4.41
N LEU A 27 2.12 6.21 4.61
CA LEU A 27 1.14 5.15 4.60
C LEU A 27 0.71 4.85 6.04
N ASN A 28 -0.59 4.92 6.27
CA ASN A 28 -1.18 4.41 7.51
C ASN A 28 -1.01 2.88 7.59
N PRO A 29 -1.33 2.24 8.74
CA PRO A 29 -1.11 0.80 8.92
C PRO A 29 -1.82 -0.07 7.86
N THR A 30 -3.02 0.28 7.44
CA THR A 30 -3.78 -0.46 6.43
C THR A 30 -3.16 -0.33 5.04
N ALA A 31 -2.81 0.89 4.61
CA ALA A 31 -2.17 1.13 3.33
C ALA A 31 -0.75 0.54 3.27
N ARG A 32 -0.04 0.52 4.40
CA ARG A 32 1.24 -0.19 4.55
C ARG A 32 1.08 -1.69 4.27
N LEU A 33 0.08 -2.34 4.88
CA LEU A 33 -0.18 -3.75 4.66
C LEU A 33 -0.49 -4.05 3.18
N ILE A 34 -1.35 -3.25 2.56
CA ILE A 34 -1.68 -3.37 1.13
C ILE A 34 -0.41 -3.20 0.28
N TYR A 35 0.41 -2.20 0.58
CA TYR A 35 1.68 -1.94 -0.10
C TYR A 35 2.66 -3.12 0.01
N ASP A 36 2.86 -3.65 1.22
CA ASP A 36 3.78 -4.75 1.47
C ASP A 36 3.33 -6.05 0.79
N LEU A 37 2.03 -6.35 0.80
CA LEU A 37 1.47 -7.51 0.10
C LEU A 37 1.58 -7.37 -1.42
N TYR A 38 1.29 -6.19 -1.96
CA TYR A 38 1.44 -5.93 -3.38
C TYR A 38 2.91 -6.06 -3.84
N GLN A 39 3.86 -5.56 -3.04
CA GLN A 39 5.30 -5.71 -3.31
C GLN A 39 5.76 -7.18 -3.28
N GLN A 40 5.06 -8.05 -2.55
CA GLN A 40 5.27 -9.50 -2.55
C GLN A 40 4.63 -10.21 -3.76
N GLY A 41 3.94 -9.47 -4.64
CA GLY A 41 3.31 -9.99 -5.85
C GLY A 41 1.87 -10.48 -5.65
N TYR A 42 1.24 -10.14 -4.53
CA TYR A 42 -0.15 -10.51 -4.27
C TYR A 42 -1.09 -9.69 -5.16
N ASN A 43 -2.12 -10.35 -5.68
CA ASN A 43 -3.20 -9.68 -6.39
C ASN A 43 -4.28 -9.16 -5.43
N THR A 44 -5.23 -8.36 -5.94
CA THR A 44 -6.29 -7.74 -5.13
C THR A 44 -7.10 -8.74 -4.30
N ASP A 45 -7.45 -9.91 -4.86
CA ASP A 45 -8.21 -10.92 -4.11
C ASP A 45 -7.38 -11.50 -2.95
N GLN A 46 -6.10 -11.82 -3.19
CA GLN A 46 -5.21 -12.31 -2.15
C GLN A 46 -4.94 -11.27 -1.05
N ILE A 47 -4.86 -9.99 -1.42
CA ILE A 47 -4.74 -8.88 -0.48
C ILE A 47 -6.01 -8.77 0.37
N THR A 48 -7.19 -8.93 -0.25
CA THR A 48 -8.47 -8.91 0.45
C THR A 48 -8.55 -10.03 1.47
N ASP A 49 -8.25 -11.27 1.07
CA ASP A 49 -8.22 -12.43 1.96
C ASP A 49 -7.27 -12.22 3.16
N SER A 50 -6.12 -11.58 2.90
CA SER A 50 -5.12 -11.27 3.94
C SER A 50 -5.62 -10.19 4.91
N MET A 51 -6.34 -9.17 4.41
CA MET A 51 -6.93 -8.12 5.23
C MET A 51 -8.04 -8.66 6.12
N GLU A 52 -8.88 -9.56 5.61
CA GLU A 52 -9.93 -10.22 6.40
C GLU A 52 -9.35 -10.99 7.58
N GLN A 53 -8.30 -11.79 7.32
CA GLN A 53 -7.64 -12.56 8.37
C GLN A 53 -6.90 -11.67 9.39
N THR A 54 -6.31 -10.57 8.94
CA THR A 54 -5.51 -9.68 9.80
C THR A 54 -6.38 -8.83 10.71
N PHE A 55 -7.52 -8.34 10.20
CA PHE A 55 -8.39 -7.42 10.92
C PHE A 55 -9.66 -8.07 11.50
N ASP A 56 -9.87 -9.38 11.28
CA ASP A 56 -11.08 -10.12 11.65
C ASP A 56 -12.35 -9.42 11.15
N ILE A 57 -12.31 -9.00 9.87
CA ILE A 57 -13.41 -8.33 9.17
C ILE A 57 -13.98 -9.24 8.09
N GLN A 58 -15.27 -9.10 7.80
CA GLN A 58 -15.87 -9.81 6.67
C GLN A 58 -15.53 -9.14 5.34
N CYS A 59 -15.28 -9.95 4.30
CA CYS A 59 -15.24 -9.47 2.93
C CYS A 59 -16.52 -8.69 2.61
N THR A 60 -16.39 -7.40 2.38
CA THR A 60 -17.46 -6.60 1.77
C THR A 60 -17.00 -6.15 0.38
N GLN A 61 -17.96 -5.86 -0.49
CA GLN A 61 -17.64 -5.23 -1.77
C GLN A 61 -16.92 -3.88 -1.55
N ASP A 62 -17.27 -3.17 -0.48
CA ASP A 62 -16.63 -1.92 -0.08
C ASP A 62 -15.15 -2.12 0.25
N LEU A 63 -14.78 -3.16 1.00
CA LEU A 63 -13.39 -3.48 1.29
C LEU A 63 -12.57 -3.73 0.01
N LYS A 64 -13.13 -4.49 -0.95
CA LYS A 64 -12.47 -4.73 -2.24
C LYS A 64 -12.29 -3.45 -3.04
N ASN A 65 -13.27 -2.55 -3.00
CA ASN A 65 -13.18 -1.25 -3.65
C ASN A 65 -12.10 -0.39 -2.99
N ASP A 66 -12.07 -0.30 -1.67
CA ASP A 66 -11.07 0.46 -0.90
C ASP A 66 -9.65 -0.03 -1.18
N ILE A 67 -9.43 -1.35 -1.23
CA ILE A 67 -8.13 -1.94 -1.59
C ILE A 67 -7.76 -1.56 -3.03
N SER A 68 -8.70 -1.65 -3.96
CA SER A 68 -8.47 -1.33 -5.37
C SER A 68 -8.13 0.15 -5.58
N GLU A 69 -8.84 1.04 -4.90
CA GLU A 69 -8.59 2.48 -4.89
C GLU A 69 -7.22 2.80 -4.26
N CYS A 70 -6.87 2.15 -3.15
CA CYS A 70 -5.56 2.30 -2.52
C CYS A 70 -4.43 1.91 -3.50
N ILE A 71 -4.54 0.75 -4.16
CA ILE A 71 -3.57 0.31 -5.17
C ILE A 71 -3.49 1.30 -6.33
N ALA A 72 -4.63 1.82 -6.80
CA ALA A 72 -4.66 2.82 -7.86
C ALA A 72 -3.93 4.11 -7.45
N GLN A 73 -4.16 4.61 -6.23
CA GLN A 73 -3.47 5.78 -5.70
C GLN A 73 -1.96 5.53 -5.55
N LEU A 74 -1.54 4.35 -5.08
CA LEU A 74 -0.13 3.99 -4.97
C LEU A 74 0.55 3.95 -6.36
N LYS A 75 -0.15 3.49 -7.39
CA LYS A 75 0.32 3.50 -8.79
C LYS A 75 0.42 4.90 -9.36
N GLU A 76 -0.61 5.72 -9.15
CA GLU A 76 -0.65 7.11 -9.61
C GLU A 76 0.51 7.93 -9.01
N ASN A 77 0.77 7.74 -7.72
CA ASN A 77 1.89 8.33 -7.01
C ASN A 77 3.25 7.72 -7.38
N GLN A 78 3.27 6.67 -8.22
CA GLN A 78 4.48 5.96 -8.65
C GLN A 78 5.31 5.42 -7.50
N VAL A 79 4.65 5.02 -6.40
CA VAL A 79 5.29 4.37 -5.25
C VAL A 79 5.26 2.84 -5.35
N ILE A 80 4.44 2.30 -6.25
CA ILE A 80 4.45 0.90 -6.69
C ILE A 80 4.40 0.83 -8.23
N LEU A 81 4.66 -0.36 -8.79
CA LEU A 81 4.65 -0.64 -10.22
C LEU A 81 3.29 -1.18 -10.70
#